data_AF-A0A358PBK1-F1
#
_entry.id   AF-A0A358PBK1-F1
#
_cell.length_a   1.000
_cell.length_b   1.000
_cell.length_c   1.000
_cell.angle_alpha   90.00
_cell.angle_beta   90.00
_cell.angle_gamma   90.00
#
_symmetry.space_group_name_H-M   'P 1'
#
loop_
_entity.id
_entity.type
_entity.pdbx_description
1 polymer ?
#
loop_
_entity_poly.entity_id
_entity_poly.type
_entity_poly.pdbx_seq_one_letter_code
_entity_poly.pdbx_strand_id
1 'polypeptide(L)' 'PFMHRTDSLDYAVVLTGEIYMMMDEDEYLVKAGDVIVQQGTNHAWSNRGTEPCQIAFILIDAEKD' A
#
# COMPACT_ATOMS: atom_id res chain seq x y z
N PRO A 1 -11.78 -5.56 -9.61
CA PRO A 1 -10.86 -4.40 -9.68
C PRO A 1 -10.51 -3.92 -8.27
N PHE A 2 -9.55 -4.59 -7.63
CA PHE A 2 -9.04 -4.21 -6.32
C PHE A 2 -7.53 -4.39 -6.31
N MET A 3 -7.07 -5.60 -6.65
CA MET A 3 -5.66 -5.88 -6.90
C MET A 3 -5.19 -5.19 -8.18
N HIS A 4 -4.04 -4.55 -8.12
CA HIS A 4 -3.36 -3.95 -9.25
C HIS A 4 -1.85 -3.97 -9.04
N ARG A 5 -1.13 -3.81 -10.14
CA ARG A 5 0.32 -3.71 -10.17
C ARG A 5 0.70 -2.53 -11.06
N THR A 6 1.67 -1.75 -10.59
CA THR A 6 2.27 -0.62 -11.31
C THR A 6 3.74 -0.88 -11.58
N ASP A 7 4.27 -0.27 -12.64
CA ASP A 7 5.69 -0.31 -12.97
C ASP A 7 6.37 0.85 -12.23
N SER A 8 6.42 0.70 -10.91
CA SER A 8 6.90 1.73 -9.99
C SER A 8 7.53 1.14 -8.73
N LEU A 9 8.43 1.93 -8.13
CA LEU A 9 8.82 1.82 -6.72
C LEU A 9 8.00 2.81 -5.92
N ASP A 10 7.21 2.31 -4.98
CA ASP A 10 6.34 3.17 -4.17
C ASP A 10 6.80 3.20 -2.71
N TYR A 11 6.87 4.40 -2.15
CA TYR A 11 6.88 4.62 -0.71
C TYR A 11 5.48 5.00 -0.26
N ALA A 12 4.85 4.16 0.55
CA ALA A 12 3.55 4.45 1.17
C ALA A 12 3.76 4.70 2.67
N VAL A 13 3.50 5.91 3.13
CA VAL A 13 3.65 6.32 4.53
C VAL A 13 2.26 6.50 5.13
N VAL A 14 1.92 5.69 6.13
CA VAL A 14 0.63 5.80 6.81
C VAL A 14 0.70 6.97 7.79
N LEU A 15 -0.07 8.03 7.52
CA LEU A 15 -0.07 9.25 8.33
C LEU A 15 -1.04 9.14 9.51
N THR A 16 -2.23 8.60 9.27
CA THR A 16 -3.29 8.43 10.27
C THR A 16 -4.10 7.17 9.98
N GLY A 17 -4.70 6.58 11.03
CA GLY A 17 -5.54 5.39 10.91
C GLY A 17 -4.76 4.09 10.71
N GLU A 18 -5.47 3.07 10.22
CA GLU A 18 -4.93 1.77 9.87
C GLU A 18 -5.64 1.21 8.64
N ILE A 19 -4.95 0.35 7.88
CA ILE A 19 -5.48 -0.23 6.65
C ILE A 19 -4.86 -1.61 6.40
N TYR A 20 -5.62 -2.52 5.79
CA TYR A 20 -5.06 -3.78 5.31
C TYR A 20 -4.43 -3.57 3.94
N MET A 21 -3.13 -3.83 3.84
CA MET A 21 -2.43 -4.05 2.58
C MET A 21 -2.60 -5.51 2.18
N MET A 22 -3.31 -5.74 1.08
CA MET A 22 -3.58 -7.08 0.55
C MET A 22 -2.56 -7.37 -0.55
N MET A 23 -1.88 -8.51 -0.45
CA MET A 23 -0.93 -9.05 -1.41
C MET A 23 -1.53 -10.30 -2.08
N ASP A 24 -0.76 -11.01 -2.92
CA ASP A 24 -1.27 -12.20 -3.61
C ASP A 24 -1.66 -13.35 -2.66
N GLU A 25 -0.89 -13.55 -1.58
CA GLU A 25 -1.10 -14.66 -0.63
C GLU A 25 -1.36 -14.18 0.81
N ASP A 26 -0.88 -13.00 1.17
CA ASP A 26 -0.90 -12.46 2.53
C ASP A 26 -1.63 -11.12 2.62
N GLU A 27 -2.10 -10.79 3.83
CA GLU A 27 -2.58 -9.46 4.16
C GLU A 27 -1.85 -8.94 5.41
N TYR A 28 -1.49 -7.66 5.39
CA TYR A 28 -0.82 -7.00 6.50
C TYR A 28 -1.64 -5.79 6.96
N LEU A 29 -1.94 -5.73 8.26
CA LEU A 29 -2.49 -4.52 8.87
C LEU A 29 -1.35 -3.54 9.13
N VAL A 30 -1.37 -2.41 8.43
CA VAL A 30 -0.41 -1.31 8.62
C VAL A 30 -1.10 -0.12 9.28
N LYS A 31 -0.36 0.63 10.10
CA LYS A 31 -0.88 1.65 11.01
C LYS A 31 -0.08 2.95 10.89
N ALA A 32 -0.63 4.04 11.44
CA ALA A 32 0.04 5.33 11.50
C ALA A 32 1.50 5.21 11.99
N GLY A 33 2.44 5.72 11.19
CA GLY A 33 3.88 5.63 11.41
C GLY A 33 4.58 4.54 10.58
N ASP A 34 3.86 3.54 10.06
CA ASP A 34 4.44 2.52 9.20
C ASP A 34 4.79 3.10 7.82
N VAL A 35 5.90 2.59 7.26
CA VAL A 35 6.36 2.88 5.91
C VAL A 35 6.47 1.58 5.14
N ILE A 36 5.79 1.51 4.00
CA ILE A 36 5.82 0.39 3.08
C ILE A 36 6.69 0.78 1.89
N VAL A 37 7.59 -0.12 1.50
CA VAL A 37 8.37 -0.04 0.27
C VAL A 37 7.80 -1.09 -0.69
N GLN A 38 7.01 -0.63 -1.67
CA GLN A 38 6.35 -1.51 -2.63
C GLN A 38 7.16 -1.55 -3.93
N GLN A 39 7.76 -2.71 -4.23
CA GLN A 39 8.64 -2.87 -5.40
C GLN A 39 7.86 -3.46 -6.59
N GLY A 40 6.86 -2.72 -7.08
CA GLY A 40 6.05 -3.13 -8.23
C GLY A 40 5.31 -4.46 -8.03
N THR A 41 4.89 -4.77 -6.81
CA THR A 41 4.13 -5.98 -6.46
C THR A 41 2.64 -5.80 -6.69
N ASN A 42 1.92 -6.90 -6.97
CA ASN A 42 0.47 -6.85 -7.09
C ASN A 42 -0.16 -6.66 -5.71
N HIS A 43 -0.97 -5.62 -5.54
CA HIS A 43 -1.49 -5.23 -4.23
C HIS A 43 -2.84 -4.50 -4.30
N ALA A 44 -3.48 -4.40 -3.14
CA ALA A 44 -4.67 -3.59 -2.91
C ALA A 44 -4.72 -3.06 -1.47
N TRP A 45 -5.63 -2.12 -1.24
CA TRP A 45 -5.83 -1.47 0.04
C TRP A 45 -7.28 -1.63 0.50
N SER A 46 -7.49 -2.11 1.72
CA SER A 46 -8.82 -2.31 2.30
C SER A 46 -8.91 -1.66 3.68
N ASN A 47 -9.61 -0.53 3.75
CA ASN A 47 -9.95 0.07 5.04
C ASN A 47 -11.15 -0.68 5.62
N ARG A 48 -10.90 -1.45 6.68
CA ARG A 48 -11.91 -2.24 7.41
C ARG A 48 -12.28 -1.61 8.75
N GLY A 49 -11.73 -0.44 9.07
CA GLY A 49 -12.04 0.33 10.26
C GLY A 49 -13.24 1.26 10.07
N THR A 50 -13.60 1.99 11.13
CA THR A 50 -14.68 3.00 11.11
C THR A 50 -14.19 4.41 10.77
N GLU A 51 -12.88 4.63 10.82
CA GLU A 51 -12.25 5.93 10.57
C GLU A 51 -11.47 5.93 9.25
N PRO A 52 -11.33 7.10 8.58
CA PRO A 52 -10.44 7.23 7.43
C PRO A 52 -8.99 6.88 7.78
N CYS A 53 -8.30 6.22 6.84
CA CYS A 53 -6.85 6.04 6.86
C CYS A 53 -6.24 6.97 5.81
N GLN A 54 -5.27 7.80 6.20
CA GLN A 54 -4.56 8.69 5.28
C GLN A 54 -3.16 8.15 5.01
N ILE A 55 -2.83 8.03 3.72
CA ILE A 55 -1.54 7.50 3.27
C ILE A 55 -0.94 8.50 2.29
N ALA A 56 0.32 8.87 2.50
CA ALA A 56 1.11 9.58 1.51
C ALA A 56 1.79 8.57 0.61
N PHE A 57 1.51 8.63 -0.70
CA PHE A 57 2.17 7.81 -1.70
C PHE A 57 3.16 8.64 -2.49
N ILE A 58 4.40 8.14 -2.59
CA ILE A 58 5.43 8.64 -3.50
C ILE A 58 5.70 7.51 -4.48
N LEU A 59 5.25 7.68 -5.73
CA LEU A 59 5.43 6.71 -6.80
C LEU A 59 6.57 7.17 -7.69
N ILE A 60 7.56 6.31 -7.88
CA ILE A 60 8.73 6.56 -8.72
C ILE A 60 8.68 5.57 -9.88
N ASP A 61 8.76 6.08 -11.12
CA ASP A 61 8.80 5.25 -12.33
C ASP A 61 9.92 4.19 -12.24
N ALA A 62 9.61 2.95 -12.62
CA ALA A 62 10.54 1.84 -12.58
C ALA A 62 10.27 0.87 -13.73
N GLU A 63 11.33 0.24 -14.24
CA GLU A 63 11.19 -0.83 -15.24
C GLU A 63 10.92 -2.18 -14.56
N LYS A 64 10.05 -3.00 -15.15
CA LYS A 64 9.96 -4.41 -14.76
C LYS A 64 11.22 -5.14 -15.23
N ASP A 65 11.86 -5.86 -14.30
CA ASP A 65 12.77 -6.95 -14.64
C ASP A 65 12.03 -8.10 -15.37
#